data_AF-A0A7Y5LAW1-F1
#
_entry.id   AF-A0A7Y5LAW1-F1
#
_cell.length_a   1.000
_cell.length_b   1.000
_cell.length_c   1.000
_cell.angle_alpha   90.00
_cell.angle_beta   90.00
_cell.angle_gamma   90.00
#
_symmetry.space_group_name_H-M   'P 1'
#
loop_
_entity.id
_entity.type
_entity.pdbx_description
1 polymer ?
#
loop_
_entity_poly.entity_id
_entity_poly.type
_entity_poly.pdbx_seq_one_letter_code
_entity_poly.pdbx_strand_id
1 'polypeptide(L)' 'VFYTDGISEAMNKHGEEFGEDRLRQAISRLSHAPAQEMLDAITHAVSDFTGDAQQHDDFTMVVVKVVG' A
#
# COMPACT_ATOMS: atom_id res chain seq x y z
N VAL A 1 -1.23 5.37 -9.76
CA VAL A 1 -0.40 4.89 -8.64
C VAL A 1 0.60 3.93 -9.23
N PHE A 2 1.88 4.09 -8.89
CA PHE A 2 2.97 3.21 -9.32
C PHE A 2 3.65 2.66 -8.07
N TYR A 3 4.01 1.38 -8.08
CA TYR A 3 4.61 0.70 -6.92
C TYR A 3 5.54 -0.42 -7.39
N THR A 4 6.48 -0.82 -6.53
CA THR A 4 7.28 -2.06 -6.68
C THR A 4 6.53 -3.24 -6.09
N ASP A 5 6.84 -4.45 -6.57
CA ASP A 5 6.30 -5.73 -6.06
C ASP A 5 6.43 -5.89 -4.55
N GLY A 6 7.45 -5.31 -3.91
CA GLY A 6 7.58 -5.26 -2.44
C GLY A 6 6.35 -4.73 -1.68
N ILE A 7 5.46 -3.92 -2.30
CA ILE A 7 4.16 -3.57 -1.69
C ILE A 7 3.22 -4.78 -1.67
N SER A 8 3.06 -5.46 -2.81
CA SER A 8 2.14 -6.60 -2.94
C SER A 8 2.64 -7.84 -2.22
N GLU A 9 3.96 -8.05 -2.18
CA GLU A 9 4.62 -9.20 -1.57
C GLU A 9 4.86 -9.03 -0.06
N ALA A 10 4.55 -7.86 0.52
CA ALA A 10 4.68 -7.61 1.94
C ALA A 10 3.90 -8.64 2.76
N MET A 11 4.61 -9.41 3.59
CA MET A 11 4.03 -10.54 4.33
C MET A 11 3.62 -10.13 5.75
N ASN A 12 2.47 -10.63 6.19
CA ASN A 12 2.10 -10.60 7.60
C ASN A 12 2.74 -11.76 8.38
N LYS A 13 2.54 -11.78 9.70
CA LYS A 13 3.05 -12.83 10.61
C LYS A 13 2.58 -14.26 10.30
N HIS A 14 1.56 -14.43 9.46
CA HIS A 14 1.05 -15.73 9.03
C HIS A 14 1.62 -16.16 7.67
N GLY A 15 2.51 -15.36 7.08
CA GLY A 15 3.08 -15.61 5.75
C GLY A 15 2.12 -15.29 4.61
N GLU A 16 1.05 -14.52 4.88
CA GLU A 16 0.15 -14.06 3.82
C GLU A 16 0.66 -12.74 3.23
N GLU A 17 0.68 -12.66 1.91
CA GLU A 17 0.98 -11.44 1.17
C GLU A 17 -0.14 -10.40 1.29
N PHE A 18 0.23 -9.11 1.27
CA PHE A 18 -0.73 -8.01 1.22
C PHE A 18 -1.61 -8.10 -0.03
N GLY A 19 -0.98 -8.38 -1.16
CA GLY A 19 -1.63 -8.67 -2.44
C GLY A 19 -2.23 -7.46 -3.14
N GLU A 20 -2.43 -7.59 -4.45
CA GLU A 20 -3.01 -6.52 -5.28
C GLU A 20 -4.45 -6.17 -4.90
N ASP A 21 -5.24 -7.15 -4.44
CA ASP A 21 -6.65 -6.92 -4.12
C ASP A 21 -6.83 -5.94 -2.96
N ARG A 22 -6.03 -6.07 -1.89
CA ARG A 22 -6.07 -5.13 -0.76
C ARG A 22 -5.55 -3.76 -1.19
N LEU A 23 -4.52 -3.70 -2.01
CA LEU A 23 -4.00 -2.45 -2.57
C LEU A 23 -5.05 -1.72 -3.42
N ARG A 24 -5.73 -2.43 -4.33
CA ARG A 24 -6.82 -1.88 -5.15
C ARG A 24 -7.97 -1.37 -4.28
N GLN A 25 -8.35 -2.11 -3.25
CA GLN A 25 -9.38 -1.66 -2.30
C GLN A 25 -8.96 -0.37 -1.58
N ALA A 26 -7.72 -0.30 -1.07
CA ALA A 26 -7.20 0.89 -0.40
C ALA A 26 -7.20 2.12 -1.33
N ILE A 27 -6.73 1.97 -2.57
CA ILE A 27 -6.73 3.03 -3.58
C ILE A 27 -8.17 3.48 -3.91
N SER A 28 -9.09 2.53 -4.10
CA SER A 28 -10.47 2.83 -4.50
C SER A 28 -11.25 3.64 -3.46
N ARG A 29 -11.01 3.39 -2.17
CA ARG A 29 -11.67 4.11 -1.06
C ARG A 29 -11.24 5.57 -0.97
N LEU A 30 -10.08 5.90 -1.54
CA LEU A 30 -9.42 7.20 -1.41
C LEU A 30 -9.29 7.92 -2.75
N SER A 31 -10.06 7.51 -3.76
CA SER A 31 -10.01 8.10 -5.10
C SER A 31 -10.26 9.62 -5.12
N HIS A 32 -10.95 10.15 -4.12
CA HIS A 32 -11.24 11.58 -3.97
C HIS A 32 -10.20 12.35 -3.14
N ALA A 33 -9.32 11.65 -2.44
CA ALA A 33 -8.35 12.27 -1.54
C ALA A 33 -7.17 12.91 -2.32
N PRO A 34 -6.48 13.89 -1.71
CA PRO A 34 -5.18 14.37 -2.18
C PRO A 34 -4.17 13.23 -2.30
N ALA A 35 -3.19 13.37 -3.22
CA ALA A 35 -2.18 12.34 -3.46
C ALA A 35 -1.40 11.93 -2.19
N GLN A 36 -1.09 12.90 -1.31
CA GLN A 36 -0.40 12.64 -0.05
C GLN A 36 -1.25 11.79 0.89
N GLU A 37 -2.53 12.12 1.06
CA GLU A 37 -3.45 11.33 1.91
C GLU A 37 -3.62 9.90 1.37
N MET A 38 -3.65 9.73 0.04
CA MET A 38 -3.65 8.40 -0.57
C MET A 38 -2.35 7.64 -0.24
N LEU A 39 -1.19 8.29 -0.36
CA LEU A 39 0.10 7.67 -0.05
C LEU A 39 0.17 7.23 1.41
N ASP A 40 -0.20 8.12 2.34
CA ASP A 40 -0.16 7.87 3.78
C ASP A 40 -1.08 6.71 4.16
N ALA A 41 -2.31 6.70 3.63
CA ALA A 41 -3.27 5.66 3.95
C ALA A 41 -2.92 4.29 3.37
N ILE A 42 -2.34 4.22 2.18
CA ILE A 42 -1.84 2.94 1.63
C ILE A 42 -0.64 2.46 2.46
N THR A 43 0.27 3.36 2.82
CA THR A 43 1.44 3.03 3.65
C THR A 43 1.01 2.51 5.03
N HIS A 44 0.03 3.14 5.67
CA HIS A 44 -0.56 2.64 6.90
C HIS A 44 -1.26 1.30 6.71
N ALA A 45 -2.03 1.10 5.63
CA ALA A 45 -2.69 -0.18 5.38
C ALA A 45 -1.68 -1.34 5.24
N VAL A 46 -0.55 -1.11 4.58
CA VAL A 46 0.54 -2.09 4.48
C VAL A 46 1.18 -2.32 5.86
N SER A 47 1.53 -1.25 6.58
CA SER A 47 2.12 -1.33 7.92
C SER A 47 1.22 -2.07 8.92
N ASP A 48 -0.08 -1.77 8.92
CA ASP A 48 -1.07 -2.41 9.79
C ASP A 48 -1.24 -3.89 9.46
N PHE A 49 -1.14 -4.23 8.17
CA PHE A 49 -1.23 -5.62 7.72
C PHE A 49 0.01 -6.43 8.09
N THR A 50 1.21 -5.87 7.89
CA THR A 50 2.47 -6.55 8.25
C THR A 50 2.62 -6.64 9.77
N GLY A 51 2.16 -5.63 10.51
CA GLY A 51 2.33 -5.54 11.97
C GLY A 51 3.80 -5.60 12.36
N ASP A 52 4.11 -6.37 13.41
CA ASP A 52 5.49 -6.62 13.88
C ASP A 52 6.25 -7.66 13.04
N ALA A 53 5.67 -8.16 11.94
CA ALA A 53 6.41 -9.04 11.04
C ALA A 53 7.62 -8.27 10.50
N GLN A 54 8.78 -8.94 10.48
CA GLN A 54 10.00 -8.34 9.98
C GLN A 54 9.74 -7.92 8.52
N GLN A 55 9.72 -6.61 8.24
CA GLN A 55 9.60 -6.12 6.87
C GLN A 55 10.74 -6.74 6.08
N HIS A 56 10.39 -7.62 5.15
CA HIS A 56 11.36 -8.44 4.44
C HIS A 56 12.04 -7.67 3.31
N ASP A 57 11.39 -6.63 2.76
CA ASP A 57 11.89 -5.83 1.63
C ASP A 57 11.56 -4.34 1.76
N ASP A 58 12.47 -3.50 1.25
CA ASP A 58 12.22 -2.08 1.00
C ASP A 58 11.18 -1.94 -0.13
N PHE A 59 10.09 -1.20 0.10
CA PHE A 59 9.11 -0.92 -0.95
C PHE A 59 9.12 0.55 -1.39
N THR A 60 8.77 0.80 -2.65
CA THR A 60 8.63 2.15 -3.20
C THR A 60 7.26 2.35 -3.80
N MET A 61 6.65 3.50 -3.54
CA MET A 61 5.35 3.89 -4.09
C MET A 61 5.33 5.35 -4.53
N VAL A 62 4.72 5.62 -5.68
CA VAL A 62 4.52 6.96 -6.23
C VAL A 62 3.04 7.16 -6.56
N VAL A 63 2.44 8.18 -5.95
CA VAL A 63 1.05 8.58 -6.20
C VAL A 63 1.04 9.86 -7.03
N VAL A 64 0.38 9.80 -8.18
CA VAL A 64 0.10 10.97 -9.03
C VAL A 64 -1.41 11.15 -9.07
N LYS A 65 -1.88 12.32 -8.65
CA LYS A 65 -3.29 12.71 -8.73
C LYS A 65 -3.45 13.76 -9.83
N VAL A 66 -4.22 13.43 -10.86
CA VAL A 66 -4.64 14.39 -11.87
C VAL A 66 -5.86 15.13 -11.33
N VAL A 67 -5.77 16.45 -11.24
CA VAL A 67 -6.88 17.35 -10.91
C VAL A 67 -7.32 18.04 -12.20
N GLY A 68 -8.59 17.90 -12.52
CA GLY A 68 -9.25 18.46 -13.71
C GLY A 68 -10.68 18.84 -13.39
#